data_AF-M5ALA4-F1
#
_entry.id   AF-M5ALA4-F1
#
_cell.length_a   1.000
_cell.length_b   1.000
_cell.length_c   1.000
_cell.angle_alpha   90.00
_cell.angle_beta   90.00
_cell.angle_gamma   90.00
#
_symmetry.space_group_name_H-M   'P 1'
#
loop_
_entity.id
_entity.type
_entity.pdbx_description
1 polymer ?
#
loop_
_entity_poly.entity_id
_entity_poly.type
_entity_poly.pdbx_seq_one_letter_code
_entity_poly.pdbx_strand_id
1 'polypeptide(L)'
;MSFDWVPVRYRSVISILKNPFYAGVYVYGKSEKRTEIVDGRARKSYGHSKPFATWDVLLRDHHEGYIDWDEFERNQRLIAVNAFGQKGGIKSGRGGRALLAGLLTCGRC
;
A
#
# COMPACT_ATOMS: atom_id res chain seq x y z
N MET A 1 -8.50 30.40 -15.08
CA MET A 1 -7.67 29.30 -14.57
C MET A 1 -7.31 28.42 -15.76
N SER A 2 -6.02 28.34 -16.12
CA SER A 2 -5.54 27.38 -17.14
C SER A 2 -5.34 26.02 -16.46
N PHE A 3 -5.81 24.95 -17.09
CA PHE A 3 -5.52 23.58 -16.66
C PHE A 3 -4.50 22.99 -17.65
N ASP A 4 -3.24 22.96 -17.23
CA ASP A 4 -2.18 22.36 -18.03
C ASP A 4 -2.10 20.87 -17.73
N TRP A 5 -2.19 20.04 -18.77
CA TRP A 5 -2.03 18.60 -18.64
C TRP A 5 -0.57 18.27 -18.30
N VAL A 6 -0.36 17.62 -17.14
CA VAL A 6 0.95 17.18 -16.69
C VAL A 6 0.98 15.67 -16.47
N PRO A 7 2.13 15.00 -16.69
CA PRO A 7 2.27 13.59 -16.37
C PRO A 7 1.93 13.28 -14.91
N VAL A 8 1.20 12.20 -14.69
CA VAL A 8 0.86 11.75 -13.33
C VAL A 8 2.12 11.26 -12.62
N ARG A 9 2.26 11.63 -11.35
CA ARG A 9 3.34 11.14 -10.50
C ARG A 9 2.97 9.79 -9.91
N TYR A 10 3.93 8.87 -9.84
CA TYR A 10 3.74 7.54 -9.21
C TYR A 10 3.13 7.64 -7.82
N ARG A 11 3.60 8.60 -6.99
CA ARG A 11 3.09 8.83 -5.64
C ARG A 11 1.59 9.14 -5.61
N SER A 12 1.08 9.87 -6.61
CA SER A 12 -0.34 10.22 -6.72
C SER A 12 -1.17 8.99 -7.12
N VAL A 13 -0.68 8.20 -8.08
CA VAL A 13 -1.34 6.96 -8.51
C VAL A 13 -1.42 5.98 -7.34
N ILE A 14 -0.29 5.71 -6.68
CA ILE A 14 -0.25 4.72 -5.61
C ILE A 14 -1.07 5.15 -4.38
N SER A 15 -1.19 6.45 -4.11
CA SER A 15 -2.06 6.93 -3.01
C SER A 15 -3.54 6.72 -3.29
N ILE A 16 -3.96 6.85 -4.55
CA ILE A 16 -5.33 6.56 -4.98
C ILE A 16 -5.58 5.06 -4.88
N LEU A 17 -4.71 4.24 -5.48
CA LEU A 17 -4.87 2.79 -5.51
C LEU A 17 -4.87 2.14 -4.13
N LYS A 18 -4.20 2.73 -3.12
CA LYS A 18 -4.18 2.21 -1.74
C LYS A 18 -5.31 2.75 -0.87
N ASN A 19 -6.15 3.67 -1.36
CA ASN A 19 -7.20 4.29 -0.57
C ASN A 19 -8.54 3.56 -0.79
N PRO A 20 -9.07 2.85 0.23
CA PRO A 20 -10.33 2.10 0.10
C PRO A 20 -11.57 3.00 -0.05
N PHE A 21 -11.42 4.32 0.11
CA PHE A 21 -12.48 5.29 -0.23
C PHE A 21 -12.96 5.10 -1.67
N TYR A 22 -12.04 4.85 -2.63
CA TYR A 22 -12.41 4.60 -4.02
C TYR A 22 -13.18 3.28 -4.23
N ALA A 23 -13.29 2.45 -3.19
CA ALA A 23 -14.08 1.23 -3.15
C ALA A 23 -15.35 1.38 -2.31
N GLY A 24 -15.80 2.61 -2.05
CA GLY A 24 -17.02 2.88 -1.28
C GLY A 24 -16.86 2.73 0.23
N VAL A 25 -15.63 2.57 0.74
CA VAL A 25 -15.38 2.22 2.15
C VAL A 25 -14.93 3.42 2.98
N TYR A 26 -15.61 3.65 4.10
CA TYR A 26 -15.15 4.59 5.13
C TYR A 26 -14.26 3.88 6.15
N VAL A 27 -13.17 4.54 6.54
CA VAL A 27 -12.13 3.95 7.38
C VAL A 27 -11.58 4.96 8.38
N TYR A 28 -11.43 4.54 9.63
CA TYR A 28 -10.84 5.32 10.72
C TYR A 28 -9.82 4.49 11.49
N GLY A 29 -8.90 5.17 12.19
CA GLY A 29 -7.86 4.49 12.97
C GLY A 29 -6.76 3.87 12.11
N LYS A 30 -6.36 4.53 11.02
CA LYS A 30 -5.30 4.06 10.11
C LYS A 30 -3.90 4.12 10.72
N SER A 31 -3.72 4.87 11.80
CA SER A 31 -2.42 5.06 12.44
C SER A 31 -2.52 4.97 13.96
N GLU A 32 -1.46 4.50 14.60
CA GLU A 32 -1.34 4.41 16.04
C GLU A 32 -0.28 5.39 16.60
N LYS A 33 -0.41 5.65 17.90
CA LYS A 33 0.59 6.37 18.69
C LYS A 33 1.40 5.31 19.43
N ARG A 34 2.73 5.37 19.34
CA ARG A 34 3.61 4.48 20.09
C ARG A 34 4.27 5.25 21.22
N THR A 35 4.42 4.61 22.38
CA THR A 35 5.15 5.15 23.52
C THR A 35 6.20 4.14 23.90
N GLU A 36 7.46 4.56 23.87
CA GLU A 36 8.61 3.72 24.22
C GLU A 36 9.44 4.44 25.29
N ILE A 37 10.08 3.69 26.18
CA ILE A 37 11.02 4.25 27.14
C ILE A 37 12.39 4.29 26.46
N VAL A 38 12.92 5.50 26.27
CA VAL A 38 14.26 5.74 25.72
C VAL A 38 15.05 6.51 26.78
N ASP A 39 16.20 5.97 27.18
CA ASP A 39 17.07 6.56 28.23
C ASP A 39 16.32 6.88 29.54
N GLY A 40 15.44 5.97 29.96
CA GLY A 40 14.64 6.11 31.19
C GLY A 40 13.49 7.11 31.10
N ARG A 41 13.19 7.67 29.92
CA ARG A 41 12.08 8.61 29.71
C ARG A 41 11.09 8.11 28.67
N ALA A 42 9.80 8.29 28.94
CA ALA A 42 8.75 7.96 27.98
C ALA A 42 8.80 8.93 26.78
N ARG A 43 8.95 8.38 25.57
CA ARG A 43 8.94 9.11 24.31
C ARG A 43 7.77 8.65 23.45
N LYS A 44 6.94 9.61 23.04
CA LYS A 44 5.77 9.36 22.18
C LYS A 44 6.08 9.66 20.73
N SER A 45 5.69 8.77 19.83
CA SER A 45 5.83 8.93 18.39
C SER A 45 4.49 8.72 17.69
N TYR A 46 4.30 9.39 16.56
CA TYR A 46 3.05 9.49 15.80
C TYR A 46 3.27 9.06 14.35
N GLY A 47 2.18 8.77 13.64
CA GLY A 47 2.23 8.48 12.20
C GLY A 47 2.56 7.03 11.85
N HIS A 48 2.49 6.12 12.82
CA HIS A 48 2.72 4.70 12.58
C HIS A 48 1.50 4.09 11.91
N SER A 49 1.61 3.73 10.64
CA SER A 49 0.50 3.08 9.91
C SER A 49 0.19 1.72 10.53
N LYS A 50 -1.10 1.47 10.75
CA LYS A 50 -1.63 0.17 11.16
C LYS A 50 -1.92 -0.70 9.92
N PRO A 51 -1.72 -2.02 10.00
CA PRO A 51 -2.26 -2.95 9.00
C PRO A 51 -3.77 -2.79 8.81
N PHE A 52 -4.27 -3.03 7.60
CA PHE A 52 -5.71 -2.91 7.27
C PHE A 52 -6.61 -3.67 8.26
N ALA A 53 -6.22 -4.89 8.63
CA ALA A 53 -6.99 -5.75 9.52
C ALA A 53 -7.11 -5.23 10.96
N THR A 54 -6.33 -4.23 11.35
CA THR A 54 -6.33 -3.69 12.72
C THR A 54 -6.90 -2.28 12.79
N TRP A 55 -7.42 -1.73 11.69
CA TRP A 55 -8.07 -0.42 11.71
C TRP A 55 -9.31 -0.44 12.61
N ASP A 56 -9.56 0.68 13.28
CA ASP A 56 -10.59 0.75 14.33
C ASP A 56 -12.01 0.75 13.72
N VAL A 57 -12.15 1.28 12.50
CA VAL A 57 -13.42 1.29 11.76
C VAL A 57 -13.16 0.95 10.30
N LEU A 58 -13.96 0.02 9.77
CA LEU A 58 -14.04 -0.32 8.35
C LEU A 58 -15.52 -0.52 8.01
N LEU A 59 -16.13 0.51 7.43
CA LEU A 59 -17.54 0.53 7.03
C LEU A 59 -17.60 0.39 5.51
N ARG A 60 -17.95 -0.80 5.04
CA ARG A 60 -18.21 -1.07 3.61
C ARG A 60 -19.56 -0.49 3.20
N ASP A 61 -19.71 -0.25 1.90
CA ASP A 61 -20.94 0.27 1.30
C ASP A 61 -21.40 1.62 1.90
N HIS A 62 -20.44 2.44 2.34
CA HIS A 62 -20.69 3.77 2.89
C HIS A 62 -21.13 4.77 1.81
N HIS A 63 -20.60 4.60 0.59
CA HIS A 63 -20.92 5.41 -0.58
C HIS A 63 -20.62 4.63 -1.86
N GLU A 64 -21.04 5.15 -3.00
CA GLU A 64 -20.70 4.56 -4.30
C GLU A 64 -19.18 4.66 -4.54
N GLY A 65 -18.54 3.50 -4.67
CA GLY A 65 -17.14 3.39 -5.06
C GLY A 65 -16.98 3.49 -6.57
N TYR A 66 -15.78 3.86 -7.01
CA TYR A 66 -15.38 3.75 -8.42
C TYR A 66 -15.11 2.31 -8.83
N ILE A 67 -14.73 1.47 -7.86
CA ILE A 67 -14.53 0.03 -7.99
C ILE A 67 -15.24 -0.68 -6.84
N ASP A 68 -15.51 -1.97 -6.99
CA ASP A 68 -16.03 -2.78 -5.89
C ASP A 68 -14.94 -3.15 -4.86
N TRP A 69 -15.37 -3.65 -3.70
CA TRP A 69 -14.45 -4.06 -2.63
C TRP A 69 -13.51 -5.19 -3.06
N ASP A 70 -14.01 -6.16 -3.82
CA ASP A 70 -13.23 -7.32 -4.23
C ASP A 70 -12.12 -6.93 -5.22
N GLU A 71 -12.39 -5.97 -6.09
CA GLU A 71 -11.44 -5.36 -7.00
C GLU A 71 -10.37 -4.58 -6.23
N PHE A 72 -10.78 -3.80 -5.23
CA PHE A 72 -9.83 -3.13 -4.35
C PHE A 72 -8.89 -4.13 -3.67
N GLU A 73 -9.42 -5.23 -3.12
CA GLU A 73 -8.60 -6.27 -2.50
C GLU A 73 -7.67 -6.97 -3.49
N ARG A 74 -8.18 -7.32 -4.68
CA ARG A 74 -7.34 -7.87 -5.78
C ARG A 74 -6.19 -6.92 -6.12
N ASN A 75 -6.47 -5.63 -6.24
CA ASN A 75 -5.48 -4.60 -6.50
C ASN A 75 -4.44 -4.50 -5.38
N GLN A 76 -4.85 -4.57 -4.10
CA GLN A 76 -3.91 -4.59 -2.97
C GLN A 76 -2.98 -5.81 -3.02
N ARG A 77 -3.52 -7.00 -3.35
CA ARG A 77 -2.73 -8.23 -3.50
C ARG A 77 -1.70 -8.08 -4.62
N LEU A 78 -2.10 -7.56 -5.78
CA LEU A 78 -1.18 -7.31 -6.90
C LEU A 78 -0.09 -6.29 -6.54
N ILE A 79 -0.46 -5.20 -5.86
CA ILE A 79 0.51 -4.20 -5.40
C ILE A 79 1.51 -4.81 -4.42
N ALA A 80 1.07 -5.67 -3.50
CA ALA A 80 1.94 -6.34 -2.55
C ALA A 80 2.92 -7.30 -3.24
N VAL A 81 2.45 -8.09 -4.21
CA VAL A 81 3.30 -8.97 -5.02
C VAL A 81 4.31 -8.16 -5.85
N ASN A 82 3.89 -7.04 -6.43
CA ASN A 82 4.74 -6.19 -7.26
C ASN A 82 5.70 -5.29 -6.44
N ALA A 83 5.55 -5.22 -5.12
CA ALA A 83 6.35 -4.34 -4.26
C ALA A 83 7.82 -4.81 -4.22
N PHE A 84 8.73 -3.91 -4.60
CA PHE A 84 10.17 -4.17 -4.57
C PHE A 84 10.72 -4.23 -3.13
N GLY A 85 11.66 -5.15 -2.89
CA GLY A 85 12.47 -5.18 -1.65
C GLY A 85 12.17 -6.35 -0.71
N GLN A 86 11.14 -7.16 -0.98
CA GLN A 86 10.89 -8.39 -0.23
C GLN A 86 11.82 -9.51 -0.72
N LYS A 87 12.57 -10.14 0.21
CA LYS A 87 13.35 -11.35 -0.10
C LYS A 87 12.39 -12.50 -0.44
N GLY A 88 12.64 -13.20 -1.54
CA GLY A 88 11.94 -14.44 -1.90
C GLY A 88 10.57 -14.31 -2.60
N GLY A 89 10.12 -13.12 -2.97
CA GLY A 89 8.86 -12.92 -3.71
C GLY A 89 9.00 -12.98 -5.23
N ILE A 90 7.93 -13.40 -5.92
CA ILE A 90 7.80 -13.30 -7.39
C ILE A 90 7.94 -11.82 -7.77
N LYS A 91 8.94 -11.49 -8.58
CA LYS A 91 9.20 -10.10 -9.01
C LYS A 91 8.52 -9.84 -10.34
N SER A 92 7.84 -8.69 -10.48
CA SER A 92 7.35 -8.25 -11.78
C SER A 92 8.53 -7.99 -12.73
N GLY A 93 8.42 -8.47 -13.97
CA GLY A 93 9.41 -8.22 -15.02
C GLY A 93 9.59 -6.73 -15.26
N ARG A 94 10.84 -6.25 -15.21
CA ARG A 94 11.18 -4.80 -15.29
C ARG A 94 11.49 -4.31 -16.69
N GLY A 95 10.96 -4.98 -17.72
CA GLY A 95 11.27 -4.68 -19.12
C GLY A 95 12.74 -4.88 -19.51
N GLY A 96 13.57 -5.46 -18.65
CA GLY A 96 14.93 -5.86 -18.98
C GLY A 96 14.95 -7.16 -19.80
N ARG A 97 16.07 -7.46 -20.46
CA ARG A 97 16.24 -8.65 -21.32
C ARG A 97 16.21 -10.00 -20.57
N ALA A 98 16.04 -9.98 -19.25
CA ALA A 98 16.04 -11.17 -18.42
C ALA A 98 14.65 -11.83 -18.43
N LEU A 99 14.51 -12.89 -19.22
CA LEU A 99 13.26 -13.65 -19.39
C LEU A 99 12.72 -14.25 -18.07
N LEU A 100 13.62 -14.64 -17.16
CA LEU A 100 13.29 -15.34 -15.91
C LEU A 100 13.49 -14.49 -14.65
N ALA A 101 13.42 -13.16 -14.79
CA ALA A 101 13.58 -12.24 -13.67
C ALA A 101 12.53 -12.52 -12.58
N GLY A 102 12.98 -12.84 -11.36
CA GLY A 102 12.07 -13.14 -10.24
C GLY A 102 11.57 -14.59 -10.17
N LEU A 103 11.88 -15.44 -11.16
CA LEU A 103 11.59 -16.88 -11.14
C LEU A 103 12.81 -17.72 -10.73
N LEU A 104 14.01 -17.27 -11.09
CA LEU A 104 15.26 -17.93 -10.71
C LEU A 104 15.99 -17.13 -9.62
N THR A 105 16.49 -17.84 -8.61
CA THR A 105 17.39 -17.31 -7.57
C THR A 105 18.66 -18.14 -7.51
N CYS A 106 19.80 -17.51 -7.22
CA CYS A 106 21.07 -18.22 -7.06
C CYS A 106 21.04 -19.04 -5.76
N GLY A 107 21.30 -20.35 -5.84
CA GLY A 107 21.30 -21.25 -4.68
C GLY A 107 22.52 -21.12 -3.76
N ARG A 108 23.36 -20.09 -3.92
CA ARG A 108 24.60 -19.88 -3.15
C ARG A 108 24.69 -18.55 -2.40
N CYS A 109 23.85 -17.56 -2.69
CA CYS A 109 24.12 -16.15 -2.34
C CYS A 109 23.07 -15.43 -1.44
#